data_AF-A0A843JXP5-F1
#
_entry.id   AF-A0A843JXP5-F1
#
_cell.length_a   1.000
_cell.length_b   1.000
_cell.length_c   1.000
_cell.angle_alpha   90.00
_cell.angle_beta   90.00
_cell.angle_gamma   90.00
#
_symmetry.space_group_name_H-M   'P 1'
#
loop_
_entity.id
_entity.type
_entity.pdbx_description
1 polymer ?
#
loop_
_entity_poly.entity_id
_entity_poly.type
_entity_poly.pdbx_seq_one_letter_code
_entity_poly.pdbx_strand_id
1 'polypeptide(L)' 'MDAKGAAMAAKKYFQDTKSIIKFIFETISVKRDGDNWEVICLVQDLFEDAGKEFKVIVDSEGAILDVERLSQIPC' A
#
# COMPACT_ATOMS: atom_id res chain seq x y z
N MET A 1 -6.73 15.51 1.98
CA MET A 1 -5.70 14.61 2.54
C MET A 1 -4.31 14.98 2.01
N ASP A 2 -3.24 14.63 2.73
CA ASP A 2 -1.83 14.81 2.32
C ASP A 2 -1.14 13.47 2.00
N ALA A 3 0.10 13.50 1.51
CA ALA A 3 0.84 12.29 1.10
C ALA A 3 1.00 11.28 2.25
N LYS A 4 1.19 11.78 3.48
CA LYS A 4 1.28 10.93 4.67
C LYS A 4 -0.06 10.26 4.96
N GLY A 5 -1.16 10.99 4.87
CA GLY A 5 -2.51 10.46 5.00
C GLY A 5 -2.81 9.35 4.00
N ALA A 6 -2.41 9.54 2.73
CA ALA A 6 -2.56 8.52 1.68
C ALA A 6 -1.81 7.22 2.03
N ALA A 7 -0.55 7.33 2.46
CA ALA A 7 0.25 6.17 2.87
C ALA A 7 -0.35 5.46 4.11
N MET A 8 -0.89 6.22 5.07
CA MET A 8 -1.56 5.65 6.23
C MET A 8 -2.87 4.94 5.86
N ALA A 9 -3.64 5.47 4.92
CA ALA A 9 -4.85 4.83 4.40
C ALA A 9 -4.51 3.49 3.73
N ALA A 10 -3.49 3.48 2.86
CA ALA A 10 -2.98 2.25 2.23
C ALA A 10 -2.52 1.22 3.28
N LYS A 11 -1.75 1.64 4.30
CA LYS A 11 -1.35 0.74 5.39
C LYS A 11 -2.56 0.14 6.11
N LYS A 12 -3.53 0.97 6.46
CA LYS A 12 -4.74 0.55 7.19
C LYS A 12 -5.53 -0.47 6.37
N TYR A 13 -5.65 -0.28 5.06
CA TYR A 13 -6.29 -1.26 4.17
C TYR A 13 -5.67 -2.65 4.28
N PHE A 14 -4.34 -2.78 4.29
CA PHE A 14 -3.68 -4.07 4.46
C PHE A 14 -3.82 -4.65 5.87
N GLN A 15 -3.88 -3.80 6.91
CA GLN A 15 -4.17 -4.24 8.28
C GLN A 15 -5.57 -4.86 8.38
N ASP A 16 -6.57 -4.21 7.79
CA ASP A 16 -7.97 -4.59 7.92
C ASP A 16 -8.35 -5.76 6.99
N THR A 17 -7.82 -5.80 5.76
CA THR A 17 -8.30 -6.72 4.71
C THR A 17 -7.62 -8.10 4.76
N LYS A 18 -6.33 -8.17 5.12
CA LYS A 18 -5.56 -9.41 4.94
C LYS A 18 -5.50 -10.31 6.18
N SER A 19 -6.07 -9.91 7.32
CA SER A 19 -5.88 -10.60 8.61
C SER A 19 -4.40 -10.86 8.95
N ILE A 20 -3.46 -10.14 8.33
CA ILE A 20 -2.04 -10.30 8.60
C ILE A 20 -1.77 -9.51 9.88
N ILE A 21 -1.75 -10.21 11.00
CA ILE A 21 -1.56 -9.63 12.33
C ILE A 21 -0.15 -9.01 12.45
N LYS A 22 0.81 -9.49 11.64
CA LYS A 22 2.23 -9.15 11.71
C LYS A 22 2.85 -9.03 10.32
N PHE A 23 2.92 -7.80 9.80
CA PHE A 23 3.59 -7.50 8.53
C PHE A 23 4.45 -6.24 8.62
N ILE A 24 5.44 -6.17 7.75
CA ILE A 24 6.20 -4.97 7.44
C ILE A 24 5.45 -4.24 6.32
N PHE A 25 5.21 -2.95 6.53
CA PHE A 25 4.69 -2.04 5.53
C PHE A 25 5.72 -0.95 5.28
N GLU A 26 6.26 -0.92 4.07
CA GLU A 26 7.22 0.08 3.65
C GLU A 26 6.64 0.90 2.50
N THR A 27 6.68 2.22 2.62
CA THR A 27 6.21 3.11 1.56
C THR A 27 7.39 3.43 0.64
N ILE A 28 7.31 3.00 -0.61
CA ILE A 28 8.35 3.21 -1.63
C ILE A 28 8.16 4.57 -2.29
N SER A 29 6.91 4.90 -2.66
CA SER A 29 6.59 6.16 -3.31
C SER A 29 5.17 6.60 -2.99
N VAL A 30 4.98 7.91 -2.88
CA VAL A 30 3.65 8.53 -2.83
C VAL A 30 3.64 9.67 -3.81
N LYS A 31 2.74 9.61 -4.79
CA LYS A 31 2.58 10.64 -5.81
C LYS A 31 1.13 11.06 -5.89
N ARG A 32 0.90 12.33 -6.19
CA ARG A 32 -0.44 12.82 -6.47
C ARG A 32 -0.68 12.72 -7.97
N ASP A 33 -1.79 12.10 -8.35
CA ASP A 33 -2.25 11.97 -9.73
C ASP A 33 -3.67 12.56 -9.82
N GLY A 34 -3.76 13.82 -10.24
CA GLY A 34 -5.00 14.59 -10.19
C GLY A 34 -5.55 14.75 -8.76
N ASP A 35 -6.77 14.27 -8.56
CA ASP A 35 -7.46 14.27 -7.26
C ASP A 35 -7.15 13.03 -6.40
N ASN A 36 -6.43 12.06 -6.97
CA ASN A 36 -6.07 10.82 -6.32
C ASN A 36 -4.59 10.80 -5.91
N TRP A 37 -4.27 9.84 -5.06
CA TRP A 37 -2.95 9.52 -4.60
C TRP A 37 -2.58 8.12 -5.06
N GLU A 38 -1.45 8.01 -5.74
CA GLU A 38 -0.82 6.74 -6.06
C GLU A 38 0.23 6.45 -4.98
N VAL A 39 0.05 5.34 -4.26
CA VAL A 39 0.94 4.87 -3.21
C VAL A 39 1.56 3.56 -3.67
N ILE A 40 2.88 3.54 -3.86
CA ILE A 40 3.64 2.31 -4.09
C ILE A 40 4.23 1.87 -2.75
N CYS A 41 3.92 0.65 -2.33
CA CYS A 41 4.36 0.11 -1.06
C CYS A 41 4.78 -1.37 -1.16
N LEU A 42 5.74 -1.75 -0.33
CA LEU A 42 6.10 -3.14 -0.07
C LEU A 42 5.32 -3.62 1.15
N VAL A 43 4.64 -4.76 1.00
CA VAL A 43 3.97 -5.46 2.09
C VAL A 43 4.60 -6.84 2.22
N GLN A 44 5.24 -7.09 3.36
CA GLN A 44 5.88 -8.37 3.66
C GLN A 44 5.27 -8.97 4.92
N ASP A 45 4.72 -10.17 4.81
CA ASP A 45 4.36 -10.96 5.99
C ASP A 45 5.64 -11.33 6.75
N LEU A 46 5.66 -11.17 8.07
CA LEU A 46 6.83 -11.51 8.88
C LEU A 46 7.21 -12.99 8.82
N PHE A 47 6.32 -13.87 8.36
CA PHE A 47 6.56 -15.30 8.20
C PHE A 47 6.87 -15.69 6.74
N GLU A 48 6.78 -14.77 5.78
CA GLU A 48 7.16 -15.01 4.39
C GLU A 48 8.53 -14.37 4.07
N ASP A 49 9.37 -15.11 3.34
CA ASP A 49 10.70 -14.63 2.92
C ASP A 49 10.64 -13.46 1.93
N ALA A 50 9.55 -13.30 1.18
CA ALA A 50 9.45 -12.33 0.11
C ALA A 50 8.35 -11.28 0.34
N GLY A 51 8.75 -10.01 0.34
CA GLY A 51 7.82 -8.89 0.26
C GLY A 51 7.12 -8.82 -1.09
N LYS A 52 5.89 -8.30 -1.10
CA LYS A 52 5.06 -8.12 -2.28
C LYS A 52 4.84 -6.63 -2.48
N GLU A 53 5.18 -6.12 -3.65
CA GLU A 53 4.93 -4.73 -4.01
C GLU A 53 3.50 -4.52 -4.51
N PHE A 54 2.89 -3.45 -4.03
CA PHE A 54 1.54 -3.05 -4.37
C PHE A 54 1.52 -1.58 -4.76
N LYS A 55 0.68 -1.27 -5.74
CA LYS A 55 0.22 0.07 -6.06
C LYS A 55 -1.19 0.23 -5.52
N VAL A 56 -1.41 1.24 -4.71
CA VAL A 56 -2.69 1.56 -4.09
C VAL A 56 -3.11 2.95 -4.56
N ILE A 57 -4.32 3.05 -5.12
CA ILE A 57 -4.93 4.32 -5.47
C ILE A 57 -5.88 4.73 -4.35
N VAL A 58 -5.64 5.91 -3.78
CA VAL A 58 -6.43 6.49 -2.69
C VAL A 58 -7.04 7.80 -3.17
N ASP A 59 -8.32 8.03 -2.94
CA ASP A 59 -8.96 9.30 -3.26
C ASP A 59 -8.57 10.42 -2.26
N SER A 60 -9.07 11.64 -2.50
CA SER A 60 -8.80 12.79 -1.63
C SER A 60 -9.41 12.70 -0.21
N GLU A 61 -10.40 11.81 -0.01
CA GLU A 61 -11.12 11.56 1.24
C GLU A 61 -10.47 10.41 2.06
N GLY A 62 -9.56 9.65 1.46
CA GLY A 62 -8.86 8.54 2.08
C GLY A 62 -9.49 7.17 1.81
N ALA A 63 -10.44 7.07 0.87
CA ALA A 63 -11.00 5.80 0.42
C ALA A 63 -10.06 5.13 -0.59
N ILE A 64 -9.94 3.81 -0.47
CA ILE A 64 -9.15 3.00 -1.41
C ILE A 64 -10.01 2.76 -2.65
N LEU A 65 -9.55 3.27 -3.80
CA LEU A 65 -10.22 3.09 -5.08
C LEU A 65 -9.78 1.83 -5.78
N ASP A 66 -8.48 1.53 -5.74
CA ASP A 66 -7.90 0.38 -6.42
C ASP A 66 -6.62 -0.11 -5.75
N VAL A 67 -6.34 -1.41 -5.86
CA VAL A 67 -5.14 -2.06 -5.33
C VAL A 67 -4.61 -3.06 -6.34
N GLU A 68 -3.49 -2.74 -6.96
CA GLU A 68 -2.82 -3.56 -7.95
C GLU A 68 -1.52 -4.15 -7.36
N ARG A 69 -1.24 -5.43 -7.65
CA ARG A 69 0.04 -6.06 -7.30
C ARG A 69 1.00 -5.88 -8.48
N LEU A 70 2.13 -5.21 -8.25
CA LEU A 70 3.12 -4.90 -9.31
C LEU A 70 4.03 -6.08 -9.70
N SER A 71 3.80 -7.25 -9.10
CA SER A 71 4.52 -8.52 -9.28
C SER A 71 5.91 -8.63 -8.64
N GLN A 72 6.26 -9.90 -8.45
CA GLN A 72 7.21 -10.49 -7.51
C GLN A 72 8.65 -10.30 -8.01
N ILE A 73 9.53 -9.72 -7.20
CA ILE A 73 10.97 -9.77 -7.44
C ILE A 73 11.33 -11.27 -7.51
N PRO A 74 11.76 -11.83 -8.65
CA PRO A 74 12.38 -13.14 -8.65
C PRO A 74 13.72 -13.00 -7.93
N CYS A 75 13.94 -13.92 -7.00
CA CYS A 75 15.10 -14.02 -6.11
C CYS A 75 16.45 -13.69 -6.79
#